data_AF-A0A1V5GA13-F1
#
_entry.id   AF-A0A1V5GA13-F1
#
_cell.length_a   1.000
_cell.length_b   1.000
_cell.length_c   1.000
_cell.angle_alpha   90.00
_cell.angle_beta   90.00
_cell.angle_gamma   90.00
#
_symmetry.space_group_name_H-M   'P 1'
#
loop_
_entity.id
_entity.type
_entity.pdbx_description
1 polymer ?
#
loop_
_entity_poly.entity_id
_entity_poly.type
_entity_poly.pdbx_seq_one_letter_code
_entity_poly.pdbx_strand_id
1 'polypeptide(L)'
;MEIINDGDEIGFTLQIEALEDARSPTLYNADTDEYLQITGDILAGDIITVTTKTGHKTVSLDRGGVKTNIINRLVSGSTWLTLREGKNRFYLRGTGLQNLKVTIVHTNAYLGV
;
A
#
# COMPACT_ATOMS: atom_id res chain seq x y z
N MET A 1 0.27 5.74 -10.72
CA MET A 1 -1.01 5.00 -10.59
C MET A 1 -2.09 6.03 -10.34
N GLU A 2 -3.24 5.88 -10.99
CA GLU A 2 -4.38 6.77 -10.82
C GLU A 2 -5.61 5.91 -10.54
N ILE A 3 -6.40 6.34 -9.56
CA ILE A 3 -7.59 5.64 -9.11
C ILE A 3 -8.69 6.67 -8.96
N ILE A 4 -9.87 6.39 -9.53
CA ILE A 4 -11.07 7.17 -9.32
C ILE A 4 -11.91 6.44 -8.28
N ASN A 5 -12.25 7.12 -7.18
CA ASN A 5 -13.19 6.65 -6.18
C ASN A 5 -14.49 7.45 -6.35
N ASP A 6 -15.55 6.80 -6.82
CA ASP A 6 -16.86 7.44 -7.03
C ASP A 6 -17.71 7.47 -5.74
N GLY A 7 -17.17 7.01 -4.62
CA GLY A 7 -17.82 7.01 -3.32
C GLY A 7 -17.12 7.89 -2.29
N ASP A 8 -17.51 7.73 -1.03
CA ASP A 8 -16.92 8.41 0.11
C ASP A 8 -15.46 8.03 0.34
N GLU A 9 -14.75 8.84 1.13
CA GLU A 9 -13.38 8.54 1.51
C GLU A 9 -13.26 7.16 2.16
N ILE A 10 -12.43 6.29 1.58
CA ILE A 10 -12.28 4.91 2.04
C ILE A 10 -10.82 4.47 2.05
N GLY A 11 -10.46 3.61 3.01
CA GLY A 11 -9.20 2.89 2.97
C GLY A 11 -9.19 1.79 1.91
N PHE A 12 -8.00 1.35 1.53
CA PHE A 12 -7.78 0.36 0.48
C PHE A 12 -6.81 -0.73 0.94
N THR A 13 -6.62 -1.74 0.10
CA THR A 13 -5.59 -2.76 0.27
C THR A 13 -4.53 -2.59 -0.82
N LEU A 14 -3.30 -2.34 -0.41
CA LEU A 14 -2.12 -2.31 -1.27
C LEU A 14 -1.46 -3.70 -1.24
N GLN A 15 -1.25 -4.29 -2.41
CA GLN A 15 -0.49 -5.51 -2.57
C GLN A 15 0.77 -5.21 -3.39
N ILE A 16 1.93 -5.55 -2.84
CA ILE A 16 3.24 -5.42 -3.47
C ILE A 16 3.81 -6.83 -3.60
N GLU A 17 3.94 -7.30 -4.83
CA GLU A 17 4.55 -8.58 -5.17
C GLU A 17 5.95 -8.33 -5.74
N ALA A 18 6.97 -8.98 -5.17
CA ALA A 18 8.35 -8.87 -5.64
C ALA A 18 8.67 -9.97 -6.65
N LEU A 19 8.97 -9.58 -7.88
CA LEU A 19 9.45 -10.45 -8.95
C LEU A 19 10.94 -10.76 -8.78
N GLU A 20 11.70 -9.77 -8.31
CA GLU A 20 13.09 -9.90 -7.88
C GLU A 20 13.31 -9.06 -6.61
N ASP A 21 14.52 -9.11 -6.06
CA ASP A 21 14.88 -8.39 -4.85
C ASP A 21 14.65 -6.88 -5.00
N ALA A 22 14.05 -6.29 -3.97
CA ALA A 22 13.73 -4.88 -3.87
C ALA A 22 13.89 -4.40 -2.43
N ARG A 23 13.93 -3.08 -2.24
CA ARG A 23 14.13 -2.52 -0.90
C ARG A 23 13.35 -1.26 -0.65
N SER A 24 12.77 -1.22 0.54
CA SER A 24 12.12 -0.04 1.12
C SER A 24 11.10 0.65 0.20
N PRO A 25 10.07 -0.06 -0.30
CA PRO A 25 9.04 0.56 -1.11
C PRO A 25 8.29 1.60 -0.28
N THR A 26 8.11 2.76 -0.89
CA THR A 26 7.37 3.88 -0.33
C THR A 26 6.28 4.28 -1.30
N LEU A 27 5.02 4.18 -0.87
CA LEU A 27 3.89 4.68 -1.62
C LEU A 27 3.62 6.13 -1.23
N TYR A 28 3.63 7.03 -2.20
CA TYR A 28 3.29 8.45 -2.01
C TYR A 28 1.93 8.76 -2.61
N ASN A 29 1.15 9.59 -1.92
CA ASN A 29 0.06 10.34 -2.51
C ASN A 29 0.62 11.59 -3.20
N ALA A 30 0.42 11.70 -4.51
CA ALA A 30 0.99 12.79 -5.32
C ALA A 30 0.28 14.14 -5.11
N ASP A 31 -0.91 14.12 -4.50
CA ASP A 31 -1.71 15.32 -4.24
C ASP A 31 -1.40 15.94 -2.87
N THR A 32 -0.92 15.14 -1.91
CA THR A 32 -0.73 15.56 -0.50
C THR A 32 0.70 15.42 0.00
N ASP A 33 1.58 14.78 -0.76
CA ASP A 33 2.92 14.35 -0.34
C ASP A 33 2.96 13.41 0.87
N GLU A 34 1.79 12.93 1.34
CA GLU A 34 1.72 11.91 2.38
C GLU A 34 2.26 10.58 1.87
N TYR A 35 2.91 9.82 2.74
CA TYR A 35 3.59 8.59 2.33
C TYR A 35 3.36 7.44 3.30
N LEU A 36 3.49 6.22 2.76
CA LEU A 36 3.51 4.98 3.50
C LEU A 36 4.78 4.22 3.12
N GLN A 37 5.73 4.13 4.05
CA GLN A 37 7.02 3.47 3.82
C GLN A 37 7.16 2.20 4.65
N ILE A 38 7.57 1.12 4.00
CA ILE A 38 7.85 -0.16 4.63
C ILE A 38 9.36 -0.40 4.54
N THR A 39 10.02 -0.60 5.67
CA THR A 39 11.48 -0.87 5.71
C THR A 39 11.79 -2.34 5.57
N GLY A 40 13.07 -2.62 5.28
CA GLY A 40 13.60 -3.96 5.14
C GLY A 40 13.73 -4.41 3.69
N ASP A 41 14.33 -5.58 3.56
CA ASP A 41 14.56 -6.23 2.27
C ASP A 41 13.34 -7.05 1.88
N ILE A 42 13.00 -6.97 0.60
CA ILE A 42 11.93 -7.72 -0.05
C ILE A 42 12.61 -8.65 -1.04
N LEU A 43 12.43 -9.94 -0.84
CA LEU A 43 13.05 -10.97 -1.66
C LEU A 43 12.12 -11.37 -2.79
N ALA A 44 12.68 -11.89 -3.88
CA ALA A 44 11.89 -12.50 -4.95
C ALA A 44 10.84 -13.49 -4.40
N GLY A 45 9.59 -13.33 -4.83
CA GLY A 45 8.44 -14.13 -4.40
C GLY A 45 7.73 -13.62 -3.14
N ASP A 46 8.24 -12.57 -2.47
CA ASP A 46 7.54 -11.96 -1.34
C ASP A 46 6.27 -11.23 -1.78
N ILE A 47 5.21 -11.34 -0.97
CA ILE A 47 3.98 -10.56 -1.15
C ILE A 47 3.70 -9.76 0.12
N ILE A 48 3.82 -8.44 0.02
CA ILE A 48 3.45 -7.53 1.10
C ILE A 48 2.02 -7.03 0.87
N THR A 49 1.18 -7.18 1.89
CA THR A 49 -0.20 -6.67 1.90
C THR A 49 -0.35 -5.64 3.00
N VAL A 50 -0.72 -4.41 2.61
CA VAL A 50 -1.06 -3.30 3.51
C VAL A 50 -2.56 -3.06 3.42
N THR A 51 -3.27 -3.02 4.53
CA THR A 51 -4.67 -2.57 4.58
C THR A 51 -4.73 -1.25 5.33
N THR A 52 -5.33 -0.23 4.73
CA THR A 52 -5.46 1.12 5.32
C THR A 52 -6.88 1.41 5.83
N LYS A 53 -7.82 0.47 5.66
CA LYS A 53 -9.21 0.57 6.12
C LYS A 53 -9.29 0.92 7.61
N THR A 54 -10.11 1.91 7.94
CA THR A 54 -10.38 2.32 9.33
C THR A 54 -10.87 1.12 10.15
N GLY A 55 -10.31 0.92 11.33
CA GLY A 55 -10.58 -0.24 12.19
C GLY A 55 -9.83 -1.53 11.82
N HIS A 56 -9.22 -1.62 10.63
CA HIS A 56 -8.55 -2.83 10.12
C HIS A 56 -7.18 -2.55 9.49
N LYS A 57 -6.41 -1.65 10.10
CA LYS A 57 -5.07 -1.27 9.64
C LYS A 57 -4.08 -2.39 9.90
N THR A 58 -3.46 -2.94 8.86
CA THR A 58 -2.53 -4.08 8.96
C THR A 58 -1.42 -3.99 7.92
N VAL A 59 -0.27 -4.59 8.22
CA VAL A 59 0.81 -4.85 7.27
C VAL A 59 1.27 -6.28 7.47
N SER A 60 1.24 -7.08 6.41
CA SER A 60 1.70 -8.46 6.44
C SER A 60 2.60 -8.78 5.28
N LEU A 61 3.57 -9.66 5.52
CA LEU A 61 4.46 -10.24 4.52
C LEU A 61 4.12 -11.72 4.42
N ASP A 62 3.81 -12.19 3.22
CA ASP A 62 3.83 -13.59 2.85
C ASP A 62 5.18 -13.91 2.20
N ARG A 63 5.92 -14.84 2.79
CA ARG A 63 7.18 -15.35 2.24
C ARG A 63 7.07 -16.87 2.12
N GLY A 64 6.94 -17.35 0.90
CA GLY A 64 6.82 -18.80 0.63
C GLY A 64 5.62 -19.45 1.33
N GLY A 65 4.50 -18.73 1.47
CA GLY A 65 3.29 -19.19 2.15
C GLY A 65 3.27 -18.97 3.66
N VAL A 66 4.35 -18.43 4.25
CA VAL A 66 4.39 -18.07 5.67
C VAL A 66 4.03 -16.61 5.83
N LYS A 67 2.81 -16.36 6.33
CA LYS A 67 2.31 -15.01 6.57
C LYS A 67 2.74 -14.48 7.95
N THR A 68 3.44 -13.36 7.95
CA THR A 68 3.93 -12.69 9.16
C THR A 68 3.42 -11.25 9.24
N ASN A 69 2.96 -10.82 10.41
CA ASN A 69 2.65 -9.41 10.64
C ASN A 69 3.95 -8.60 10.76
N ILE A 70 4.08 -7.56 9.94
CA ILE A 70 5.27 -6.70 9.86
C ILE A 70 4.91 -5.21 10.01
N ILE A 71 3.83 -4.89 10.72
CA ILE A 71 3.39 -3.50 10.95
C ILE A 71 4.47 -2.64 11.63
N ASN A 72 5.35 -3.26 12.41
CA ASN A 72 6.50 -2.63 13.04
C ASN A 72 7.60 -2.20 12.05
N ARG A 73 7.54 -2.63 10.78
CA ARG A 73 8.45 -2.15 9.71
C ARG A 73 7.98 -0.85 9.07
N LEU A 74 6.80 -0.37 9.43
CA LEU A 74 6.29 0.93 8.98
C LEU A 74 7.15 2.06 9.57
N VAL A 75 7.64 2.96 8.74
CA VAL A 75 8.51 4.07 9.20
C VAL A 75 7.70 5.07 10.00
N SER A 76 8.27 5.58 11.09
CA SER A 76 7.69 6.69 11.86
C SER A 76 7.43 7.90 10.96
N GLY A 77 6.23 8.46 11.03
CA GLY A 77 5.77 9.51 10.12
C GLY A 77 5.02 9.01 8.88
N SER A 78 4.93 7.69 8.66
CA SER A 78 4.04 7.15 7.62
C SER A 78 2.58 7.42 7.94
N THR A 79 1.82 7.84 6.93
CA THR A 79 0.38 8.04 6.98
C THR A 79 -0.35 6.82 6.43
N TRP A 80 -1.45 6.44 7.08
CA TRP A 80 -2.38 5.46 6.54
C TRP A 80 -3.21 6.09 5.43
N LEU A 81 -2.73 5.98 4.19
CA LEU A 81 -3.34 6.60 3.02
C LEU A 81 -4.77 6.10 2.77
N THR A 82 -5.64 6.99 2.30
CA THR A 82 -7.03 6.72 1.90
C THR A 82 -7.24 7.10 0.43
N LEU A 83 -8.35 6.66 -0.14
CA LEU A 83 -8.87 7.14 -1.42
C LEU A 83 -9.95 8.18 -1.12
N ARG A 84 -9.67 9.44 -1.44
CA ARG A 84 -10.66 10.53 -1.35
C ARG A 84 -11.68 10.40 -2.47
N GLU A 85 -12.82 11.08 -2.34
CA GLU A 85 -13.78 11.18 -3.45
C GLU A 85 -13.09 11.76 -4.70
N GLY A 86 -13.35 11.15 -5.84
CA GLY A 86 -12.76 11.51 -7.13
C GLY A 86 -11.36 10.95 -7.35
N LYS A 87 -10.50 11.76 -7.96
CA LYS A 87 -9.21 11.34 -8.51
C LYS A 87 -8.12 11.30 -7.44
N ASN A 88 -7.48 10.14 -7.29
CA ASN A 88 -6.36 9.91 -6.39
C ASN A 88 -5.13 9.47 -7.20
N ARG A 89 -4.00 10.15 -7.01
CA ARG A 89 -2.75 9.84 -7.72
C ARG A 89 -1.71 9.31 -6.75
N PHE A 90 -1.16 8.14 -7.07
CA PHE A 90 -0.10 7.52 -6.28
C PHE A 90 1.12 7.17 -7.12
N TYR A 91 2.30 7.27 -6.52
CA TYR A 91 3.54 6.78 -7.12
C TYR A 91 4.42 6.07 -6.09
N LEU A 92 5.29 5.19 -6.57
CA LEU A 92 6.25 4.48 -5.72
C LEU A 92 7.62 5.13 -5.79
N ARG A 93 8.33 5.12 -4.66
CA ARG A 93 9.76 5.40 -4.55
C ARG A 93 10.44 4.28 -3.77
N GLY A 94 11.69 3.98 -4.12
CA GLY A 94 12.45 2.89 -3.53
C GLY A 94 13.53 2.37 -4.46
N THR A 95 14.20 1.30 -4.05
CA THR A 95 15.20 0.60 -4.87
C THR A 95 14.58 -0.68 -5.43
N GLY A 96 14.81 -0.97 -6.72
CA GLY A 96 14.27 -2.16 -7.37
C GLY A 96 12.76 -2.06 -7.69
N LEU A 97 12.23 -0.85 -7.93
CA LEU A 97 10.80 -0.66 -8.20
C LEU A 97 10.31 -1.40 -9.46
N GLN A 98 11.18 -1.54 -10.46
CA GLN A 98 10.89 -2.31 -11.67
C GLN A 98 10.71 -3.81 -11.39
N ASN A 99 11.18 -4.27 -10.22
CA ASN A 99 11.03 -5.64 -9.75
C ASN A 99 9.74 -5.83 -8.94
N LEU A 100 8.92 -4.78 -8.77
CA LEU A 100 7.70 -4.81 -7.99
C LEU A 100 6.48 -4.73 -8.89
N LYS A 101 5.54 -5.65 -8.69
CA LYS A 101 4.17 -5.55 -9.20
C LYS A 101 3.27 -5.05 -8.09
N VAL A 102 2.66 -3.89 -8.31
CA VAL A 102 1.85 -3.22 -7.30
C VAL A 102 0.40 -3.13 -7.74
N THR A 103 -0.50 -3.55 -6.85
CA THR A 103 -1.94 -3.58 -7.07
C THR A 103 -2.63 -2.86 -5.92
N ILE A 104 -3.56 -1.96 -6.22
CA ILE A 104 -4.43 -1.35 -5.22
C ILE A 104 -5.83 -1.92 -5.42
N VAL A 105 -6.35 -2.55 -4.38
CA VAL A 105 -7.70 -3.12 -4.33
C VAL A 105 -8.55 -2.26 -3.41
N HIS A 106 -9.67 -1.77 -3.94
CA HIS A 106 -10.65 -0.99 -3.17
C HIS A 106 -12.07 -1.36 -3.58
N THR A 107 -13.03 -0.96 -2.76
CA THR A 107 -14.46 -1.08 -3.03
C THR A 107 -15.08 0.25 -2.64
N ASN A 108 -15.78 0.91 -3.56
CA ASN A 108 -16.40 2.21 -3.27
C ASN A 108 -17.37 2.04 -2.10
N ALA A 109 -17.22 2.90 -1.08
CA ALA A 109 -18.22 3.03 -0.03
C ALA A 109 -19.19 4.13 -0.45
N TYR A 110 -20.47 3.85 -0.32
CA TYR A 110 -21.50 4.87 -0.32
C TYR A 110 -22.09 4.82 1.08
N LEU A 111 -21.90 5.86 1.89
CA LEU A 111 -22.64 6.04 3.13
C LEU A 111 -24.11 6.15 2.73
N GLY A 112 -24.82 5.02 2.84
CA GLY A 112 -26.24 4.93 2.59
C GLY A 112 -26.99 5.85 3.54
N VAL A 113 -27.95 6.59 2.99
CA VAL A 113 -28.99 7.29 3.75
C VAL A 113 -29.86 6.32 4.53
#